data_AF-A0A3A4VEK8-F1
#
_entry.id   AF-A0A3A4VEK8-F1
#
_cell.length_a   1.000
_cell.length_b   1.000
_cell.length_c   1.000
_cell.angle_alpha   90.00
_cell.angle_beta   90.00
_cell.angle_gamma   90.00
#
_symmetry.space_group_name_H-M   'P 1'
#
loop_
_entity.id
_entity.type
_entity.pdbx_description
1 polymer ?
#
loop_
_entity_poly.entity_id
_entity_poly.type
_entity_poly.pdbx_seq_one_letter_code
_entity_poly.pdbx_strand_id
1 'polypeptide(L)'
;MTNENRPIKAVPESTILNGTSHPTGQVFTFGPNGEFSIAVRKQTAPTSCGQALLEMQGHPLEETEVEDPGYEVSTFDLFVNFEGKEIKPSNYMPETPYMILGLKKATGCTHWYLRINDNIIDPERGVIENAQDYEGREIAKIEAVMKIPFKSK
;
A
#
# COMPACT_ATOMS: atom_id res chain seq x y z
N MET A 1 -41.23 12.31 -2.98
CA MET A 1 -40.72 13.61 -2.50
C MET A 1 -40.05 13.31 -1.16
N THR A 2 -38.75 13.42 -0.92
CA THR A 2 -37.60 14.03 -1.63
C THR A 2 -36.36 13.25 -1.19
N ASN A 3 -35.54 12.80 -2.14
CA ASN A 3 -34.19 12.31 -1.86
C ASN A 3 -33.35 13.54 -1.49
N GLU A 4 -32.99 13.68 -0.22
CA GLU A 4 -32.09 14.73 0.20
C GLU A 4 -30.68 14.37 -0.28
N ASN A 5 -30.28 15.01 -1.38
CA ASN A 5 -28.89 15.19 -1.78
C ASN A 5 -28.11 15.75 -0.58
N ARG A 6 -27.46 14.87 0.18
CA ARG A 6 -26.42 15.32 1.09
C ARG A 6 -25.26 15.84 0.24
N PRO A 7 -24.77 17.06 0.49
CA PRO A 7 -23.61 17.55 -0.22
C PRO A 7 -22.43 16.62 0.08
N ILE A 8 -21.83 16.07 -0.98
CA ILE A 8 -20.48 15.52 -0.90
C ILE A 8 -19.64 16.68 -0.40
N LYS A 9 -19.17 16.62 0.85
CA LYS A 9 -18.20 17.58 1.34
C LYS A 9 -16.99 17.44 0.42
N ALA A 10 -16.79 18.45 -0.42
CA ALA A 10 -15.56 18.64 -1.15
C ALA A 10 -14.41 18.56 -0.14
N VAL A 11 -13.54 17.57 -0.32
CA VAL A 11 -12.27 17.52 0.39
C VAL A 11 -11.54 18.80 0.00
N PRO A 12 -11.05 19.61 0.94
CA PRO A 12 -10.43 20.89 0.60
C PRO A 12 -9.25 20.68 -0.35
N GLU A 13 -9.31 21.27 -1.53
CA GLU A 13 -8.15 21.45 -2.41
C GLU A 13 -7.22 22.51 -1.80
N SER A 14 -6.46 22.17 -0.77
CA SER A 14 -5.30 22.99 -0.37
C SER A 14 -4.38 22.29 0.64
N THR A 15 -3.71 21.25 0.18
CA THR A 15 -2.31 21.01 0.56
C THR A 15 -1.69 20.12 -0.51
N ILE A 16 -0.99 20.74 -1.47
CA ILE A 16 0.13 20.05 -2.11
C ILE A 16 1.18 19.94 -1.00
N LEU A 17 1.02 18.94 -0.13
CA LEU A 17 2.08 18.46 0.72
C LEU A 17 2.95 17.56 -0.14
N ASN A 18 4.24 17.59 0.14
CA ASN A 18 5.29 16.72 -0.37
C ASN A 18 4.94 15.22 -0.15
N GLY A 19 3.96 14.70 -0.89
CA GLY A 19 3.45 13.34 -0.75
C GLY A 19 4.23 12.38 -1.64
N THR A 20 4.58 11.21 -1.11
CA THR A 20 5.15 10.12 -1.92
C THR A 20 4.08 9.42 -2.76
N SER A 21 2.80 9.76 -2.55
CA SER A 21 1.69 9.23 -3.33
C SER A 21 0.48 10.18 -3.38
N HIS A 22 -0.42 9.95 -4.34
CA HIS A 22 -1.69 10.68 -4.50
C HIS A 22 -2.89 9.72 -4.39
N PRO A 23 -4.02 10.16 -3.80
CA PRO A 23 -5.22 9.33 -3.70
C PRO A 23 -5.81 9.02 -5.09
N THR A 24 -6.29 7.80 -5.27
CA THR A 24 -6.94 7.36 -6.53
C THR A 24 -8.47 7.50 -6.50
N GLY A 25 -9.04 7.79 -5.33
CA GLY A 25 -10.49 7.76 -5.09
C GLY A 25 -11.05 6.36 -4.81
N GLN A 26 -10.27 5.29 -4.99
CA GLN A 26 -10.68 3.93 -4.62
C GLN A 26 -10.43 3.67 -3.14
N VAL A 27 -11.36 2.93 -2.51
CA VAL A 27 -11.26 2.47 -1.13
C VAL A 27 -11.50 0.97 -1.09
N PHE A 28 -10.60 0.23 -0.45
CA PHE A 28 -10.74 -1.19 -0.20
C PHE A 28 -11.14 -1.43 1.25
N THR A 29 -12.21 -2.17 1.49
CA THR A 29 -12.71 -2.49 2.83
C THR A 29 -12.47 -3.97 3.15
N PHE A 30 -12.02 -4.28 4.36
CA PHE A 30 -11.66 -5.64 4.77
C PHE A 30 -11.86 -5.88 6.28
N GLY A 31 -11.66 -7.13 6.70
CA GLY A 31 -11.87 -7.59 8.07
C GLY A 31 -13.33 -7.94 8.37
N PRO A 32 -13.60 -8.52 9.54
CA PRO A 32 -14.94 -8.90 9.94
C PRO A 32 -15.88 -7.68 9.92
N ASN A 33 -16.96 -7.77 9.16
CA ASN A 33 -17.94 -6.69 8.97
C ASN A 33 -17.39 -5.40 8.33
N GLY A 34 -16.21 -5.43 7.71
CA GLY A 34 -15.64 -4.28 7.01
C GLY A 34 -15.15 -3.16 7.93
N GLU A 35 -14.61 -3.51 9.09
CA GLU A 35 -14.13 -2.56 10.09
C GLU A 35 -12.87 -1.78 9.65
N PHE A 36 -12.10 -2.31 8.70
CA PHE A 36 -10.89 -1.67 8.19
C PHE A 36 -11.07 -1.17 6.75
N SER A 37 -10.38 -0.07 6.43
CA SER A 37 -10.35 0.45 5.07
C SER A 37 -8.95 0.97 4.68
N ILE A 38 -8.58 0.72 3.43
CA ILE A 38 -7.39 1.26 2.77
C ILE A 38 -7.87 2.21 1.66
N ALA A 39 -7.51 3.48 1.76
CA ALA A 39 -7.65 4.40 0.63
C ALA A 39 -6.48 4.16 -0.33
N VAL A 40 -6.74 3.69 -1.55
CA VAL A 40 -5.70 3.35 -2.52
C VAL A 40 -5.02 4.61 -3.02
N ARG A 41 -3.69 4.58 -3.05
CA ARG A 41 -2.85 5.69 -3.51
C ARG A 41 -1.96 5.22 -4.66
N LYS A 42 -1.56 6.16 -5.51
CA LYS A 42 -0.60 5.97 -6.59
C LYS A 42 0.69 6.68 -6.25
N GLN A 43 1.82 5.99 -6.28
CA GLN A 43 3.13 6.57 -5.98
C GLN A 43 3.49 7.69 -6.96
N THR A 44 4.25 8.69 -6.49
CA THR A 44 4.66 9.86 -7.30
C THR A 44 6.02 9.68 -7.94
N ALA A 45 6.93 8.97 -7.28
CA ALA A 45 8.28 8.68 -7.76
C ALA A 45 8.52 7.17 -7.94
N PRO A 46 9.39 6.74 -8.86
CA PRO A 46 9.71 5.31 -9.05
C PRO A 46 10.18 4.60 -7.77
N THR A 47 10.93 5.30 -6.92
CA THR A 47 11.50 4.80 -5.66
C THR A 47 10.50 4.76 -4.50
N SER A 48 9.32 5.36 -4.67
CA SER A 48 8.39 5.66 -3.57
C SER A 48 7.31 4.59 -3.31
N CYS A 49 7.46 3.40 -3.89
CA CYS A 49 6.47 2.33 -3.78
C CYS A 49 6.22 1.90 -2.32
N GLY A 50 7.26 1.77 -1.50
CA GLY A 50 7.13 1.37 -0.11
C GLY A 50 6.46 2.44 0.75
N GLN A 51 6.84 3.71 0.58
CA GLN A 51 6.23 4.84 1.30
C GLN A 51 4.75 4.98 0.96
N ALA A 52 4.38 4.85 -0.32
CA ALA A 52 2.98 4.88 -0.74
C ALA A 52 2.13 3.81 -0.02
N LEU A 53 2.68 2.61 0.19
CA LEU A 53 1.98 1.54 0.91
C LEU A 53 1.97 1.74 2.44
N LEU A 54 3.00 2.37 3.01
CA LEU A 54 3.00 2.75 4.42
C LEU A 54 1.94 3.83 4.70
N GLU A 55 1.82 4.83 3.81
CA GLU A 55 0.75 5.82 3.85
C GLU A 55 -0.65 5.16 3.77
N MET A 56 -0.82 4.14 2.92
CA MET A 56 -2.06 3.35 2.82
C MET A 56 -2.40 2.57 4.11
N GLN A 57 -1.39 2.22 4.91
CA GLN A 57 -1.53 1.49 6.18
C GLN A 57 -1.60 2.41 7.41
N GLY A 58 -1.64 3.73 7.21
CA GLY A 58 -1.79 4.72 8.27
C GLY A 58 -0.49 5.23 8.87
N HIS A 59 0.66 4.97 8.24
CA HIS A 59 1.98 5.47 8.65
C HIS A 59 2.35 6.70 7.81
N PRO A 60 2.19 7.93 8.33
CA PRO A 60 2.44 9.16 7.57
C PRO A 60 3.93 9.43 7.36
N LEU A 61 4.25 10.30 6.39
CA LEU A 61 5.62 10.60 5.97
C LEU A 61 6.52 11.14 7.07
N GLU A 62 5.97 11.84 8.06
CA GLU A 62 6.74 12.35 9.22
C GLU A 62 7.41 11.21 10.02
N GLU A 63 6.89 9.98 9.93
CA GLU A 63 7.47 8.77 10.54
C GLU A 63 8.35 7.99 9.57
N THR A 64 8.28 8.32 8.27
CA THR A 64 9.09 7.72 7.21
C THR A 64 10.18 8.68 6.71
N GLU A 65 10.41 9.81 7.39
CA GLU A 65 11.43 10.81 7.04
C GLU A 65 12.81 10.18 7.11
N VAL A 66 13.16 9.51 6.01
CA VAL A 66 14.52 9.37 5.58
C VAL A 66 14.76 10.58 4.71
N GLU A 67 15.65 11.47 5.15
CA GLU A 67 15.93 12.82 4.63
C GLU A 67 16.31 12.90 3.12
N ASP A 68 16.23 11.81 2.37
CA ASP A 68 16.67 11.66 1.00
C ASP A 68 15.49 11.45 0.02
N PRO A 69 15.25 12.37 -0.94
CA PRO A 69 14.24 12.22 -2.00
C PRO A 69 14.40 10.96 -2.87
N GLY A 70 15.54 10.28 -2.81
CA GLY A 70 15.81 9.02 -3.48
C GLY A 70 15.61 7.76 -2.62
N TYR A 71 15.24 7.90 -1.35
CA TYR A 71 15.22 6.77 -0.43
C TYR A 71 14.16 5.72 -0.81
N GLU A 72 14.58 4.46 -0.89
CA GLU A 72 13.70 3.31 -1.07
C GLU A 72 13.50 2.60 0.27
N VAL A 73 12.26 2.31 0.63
CA VAL A 73 11.95 1.52 1.84
C VAL A 73 12.52 0.12 1.68
N SER A 74 13.45 -0.24 2.55
CA SER A 74 14.03 -1.58 2.64
C SER A 74 13.25 -2.48 3.60
N THR A 75 13.50 -3.79 3.56
CA THR A 75 12.98 -4.73 4.57
C THR A 75 13.50 -4.41 5.97
N PHE A 76 14.72 -3.85 6.08
CA PHE A 76 15.30 -3.43 7.36
C PHE A 76 14.54 -2.24 7.97
N ASP A 77 14.13 -1.27 7.15
CA ASP A 77 13.30 -0.16 7.61
C ASP A 77 11.97 -0.66 8.15
N LEU A 78 11.33 -1.56 7.41
CA LEU A 78 10.08 -2.18 7.83
C LEU A 78 10.22 -2.88 9.17
N PHE A 79 11.33 -3.58 9.41
CA PHE A 79 11.60 -4.26 10.67
C PHE A 79 11.86 -3.28 11.83
N VAL A 80 12.75 -2.32 11.64
CA VAL A 80 13.24 -1.45 12.72
C VAL A 80 12.27 -0.33 13.05
N ASN A 81 11.67 0.30 12.04
CA ASN A 81 10.88 1.53 12.22
C ASN A 81 9.38 1.25 12.33
N PHE A 82 8.91 0.11 11.81
CA PHE A 82 7.49 -0.22 11.75
C PHE A 82 7.12 -1.55 12.44
N GLU A 83 8.03 -2.08 13.27
CA GLU A 83 7.86 -3.37 13.97
C GLU A 83 7.46 -4.53 13.03
N GLY A 84 7.91 -4.44 11.78
CA GLY A 84 7.56 -5.37 10.72
C GLY A 84 8.06 -6.77 11.03
N LYS A 85 7.24 -7.77 10.68
CA LYS A 85 7.60 -9.18 10.86
C LYS A 85 7.65 -9.87 9.51
N GLU A 86 8.81 -10.42 9.18
CA GLU A 86 8.95 -11.25 8.00
C GLU A 86 8.13 -12.54 8.17
N ILE A 87 7.38 -12.90 7.14
CA ILE A 87 6.61 -14.14 7.12
C ILE A 87 6.85 -14.89 5.81
N LYS A 88 6.57 -16.19 5.81
CA LYS A 88 6.56 -16.98 4.56
C LYS A 88 5.23 -16.78 3.82
N PRO A 89 5.20 -16.80 2.48
CA PRO A 89 3.95 -16.75 1.71
C PRO A 89 2.92 -17.83 2.11
N SER A 90 3.39 -19.01 2.56
CA SER A 90 2.54 -20.09 3.08
C SER A 90 1.74 -19.71 4.34
N ASN A 91 2.09 -18.60 5.00
CA ASN A 91 1.53 -18.15 6.26
C ASN A 91 0.63 -16.90 6.08
N TYR A 92 0.18 -16.61 4.86
CA TYR A 92 -0.82 -15.57 4.63
C TYR A 92 -2.09 -15.86 5.42
N MET A 93 -2.57 -14.84 6.13
CA MET A 93 -3.88 -14.84 6.77
C MET A 93 -4.84 -14.04 5.88
N PRO A 94 -6.05 -14.55 5.60
CA PRO A 94 -6.99 -13.96 4.63
C PRO A 94 -7.19 -12.46 4.85
N GLU A 95 -7.42 -12.01 6.09
CA GLU A 95 -7.78 -10.61 6.40
C GLU A 95 -6.60 -9.77 6.92
N THR A 96 -5.37 -10.26 6.76
CA THR A 96 -4.18 -9.50 7.15
C THR A 96 -3.51 -8.89 5.91
N PRO A 97 -3.31 -7.57 5.87
CA PRO A 97 -2.48 -6.92 4.87
C PRO A 97 -1.00 -7.27 5.06
N TYR A 98 -0.33 -7.51 3.95
CA TYR A 98 1.11 -7.76 3.89
C TYR A 98 1.75 -6.88 2.81
N MET A 99 2.88 -6.27 3.13
CA MET A 99 3.75 -5.70 2.11
C MET A 99 4.57 -6.84 1.50
N ILE A 100 4.55 -7.00 0.19
CA ILE A 100 5.34 -7.99 -0.52
C ILE A 100 6.35 -7.31 -1.44
N LEU A 101 7.61 -7.73 -1.36
CA LEU A 101 8.67 -7.27 -2.25
C LEU A 101 8.74 -8.25 -3.42
N GLY A 102 8.33 -7.81 -4.60
CA GLY A 102 8.33 -8.63 -5.81
C GLY A 102 9.33 -8.13 -6.84
N LEU A 103 10.02 -9.05 -7.52
CA LEU A 103 10.82 -8.75 -8.71
C LEU A 103 9.87 -8.60 -9.91
N LYS A 104 9.80 -7.41 -10.51
CA LYS A 104 8.96 -7.14 -11.69
C LYS A 104 9.48 -7.87 -12.92
N LYS A 105 8.62 -8.58 -13.63
CA LYS A 105 8.98 -9.27 -14.89
C LYS A 105 9.44 -8.31 -15.97
N ALA A 106 8.75 -7.18 -16.12
CA ALA A 106 8.98 -6.24 -17.20
C ALA A 106 10.31 -5.49 -17.09
N THR A 107 10.76 -5.19 -15.87
CA THR A 107 11.93 -4.32 -15.63
C THR A 107 13.10 -5.03 -14.95
N GLY A 108 12.87 -6.16 -14.28
CA GLY A 108 13.87 -6.81 -13.44
C GLY A 108 14.21 -6.01 -12.17
N CYS A 109 13.41 -5.00 -11.81
CA CYS A 109 13.58 -4.25 -10.57
C CYS A 109 12.64 -4.79 -9.49
N THR A 110 13.06 -4.69 -8.22
CA THR A 110 12.19 -4.98 -7.08
C THR A 110 11.18 -3.86 -6.87
N HIS A 111 9.98 -4.22 -6.42
CA HIS A 111 8.89 -3.30 -6.18
C HIS A 111 8.00 -3.79 -5.04
N TRP A 112 7.52 -2.87 -4.22
CA TRP A 112 6.61 -3.18 -3.12
C TRP A 112 5.15 -3.19 -3.59
N TYR A 113 4.40 -4.19 -3.14
CA TYR A 113 2.95 -4.30 -3.31
C TYR A 113 2.27 -4.54 -1.96
N LEU A 114 0.98 -4.23 -1.85
CA LEU A 114 0.19 -4.60 -0.68
C LEU A 114 -0.75 -5.75 -1.05
N ARG A 115 -0.58 -6.91 -0.41
CA ARG A 115 -1.46 -8.07 -0.58
C ARG A 115 -2.43 -8.16 0.59
N ILE A 116 -3.72 -8.33 0.30
CA ILE A 116 -4.77 -8.46 1.31
C ILE A 116 -5.99 -9.21 0.74
N ASN A 117 -6.53 -10.18 1.49
CA ASN A 117 -7.51 -11.14 0.97
C ASN A 117 -6.98 -11.78 -0.33
N ASP A 118 -7.84 -11.86 -1.36
CA ASP A 118 -7.49 -12.30 -2.71
C ASP A 118 -7.03 -11.16 -3.62
N ASN A 119 -6.66 -10.01 -3.04
CA ASN A 119 -6.33 -8.81 -3.79
C ASN A 119 -4.88 -8.38 -3.59
N ILE A 120 -4.37 -7.66 -4.58
CA ILE A 120 -3.09 -6.97 -4.53
C ILE A 120 -3.29 -5.52 -4.96
N ILE A 121 -2.62 -4.62 -4.27
CA ILE A 121 -2.57 -3.20 -4.58
C ILE A 121 -1.17 -2.90 -5.11
N ASP A 122 -1.10 -2.42 -6.34
CA ASP A 122 0.13 -1.91 -6.92
C ASP A 122 0.16 -0.37 -6.81
N PRO A 123 1.06 0.20 -6.00
CA PRO A 123 1.18 1.65 -5.87
C PRO A 123 1.69 2.32 -7.15
N GLU A 124 2.40 1.63 -8.06
CA GLU A 124 2.85 2.23 -9.33
C GLU A 124 1.67 2.56 -10.23
N ARG A 125 0.71 1.63 -10.31
CA ARG A 125 -0.48 1.74 -11.15
C ARG A 125 -1.65 2.40 -10.43
N GLY A 126 -1.67 2.37 -9.09
CA GLY A 126 -2.78 2.86 -8.29
C GLY A 126 -4.05 2.02 -8.48
N VAL A 127 -3.90 0.70 -8.59
CA VAL A 127 -4.99 -0.24 -8.86
C VAL A 127 -5.06 -1.32 -7.80
N ILE A 128 -6.26 -1.86 -7.61
CA ILE A 128 -6.49 -3.11 -6.88
C ILE A 128 -6.90 -4.16 -7.91
N GLU A 129 -6.24 -5.32 -7.90
CA GLU A 129 -6.56 -6.44 -8.79
C GLU A 129 -6.56 -7.76 -8.00
N ASN A 130 -7.10 -8.83 -8.60
CA ASN A 130 -6.96 -10.16 -8.05
C ASN A 130 -5.46 -10.54 -7.96
N ALA A 131 -5.03 -11.00 -6.79
CA ALA A 131 -3.62 -11.22 -6.52
C ALA A 131 -3.02 -12.38 -7.33
N GLN A 132 -3.77 -13.45 -7.56
CA GLN A 132 -3.29 -14.61 -8.31
C GLN A 132 -3.03 -14.26 -9.77
N ASP A 133 -3.99 -13.58 -10.40
CA ASP A 133 -3.87 -13.15 -11.79
C ASP A 133 -2.74 -12.12 -11.97
N TYR A 134 -2.65 -11.17 -11.04
CA TYR A 134 -1.63 -10.13 -11.07
C TYR A 134 -0.23 -10.69 -10.89
N GLU A 135 0.00 -11.52 -9.86
CA GLU A 135 1.30 -12.14 -9.60
C GLU A 135 1.76 -12.99 -10.80
N GLY A 136 0.84 -13.77 -11.37
CA GLY A 136 1.10 -14.58 -12.57
C GLY A 136 1.52 -13.73 -13.78
N ARG A 137 1.02 -12.50 -13.91
CA ARG A 137 1.33 -11.59 -15.02
C ARG A 137 2.56 -10.72 -14.79
N GLU A 138 2.72 -10.16 -13.59
CA GLU A 138 3.63 -9.03 -13.33
C GLU A 138 4.84 -9.38 -12.45
N ILE A 139 4.71 -10.37 -11.55
CA ILE A 139 5.73 -10.65 -10.51
C ILE A 139 6.48 -11.94 -10.86
N ALA A 140 7.79 -11.81 -11.10
CA ALA A 140 8.66 -12.95 -11.44
C ALA A 140 8.93 -13.83 -10.23
N LYS A 141 9.16 -13.19 -9.08
CA LYS A 141 9.52 -13.81 -7.81
C LYS A 141 9.14 -12.89 -6.66
N ILE A 142 8.64 -13.47 -5.56
CA ILE A 142 8.49 -12.78 -4.28
C ILE A 142 9.80 -12.95 -3.52
N GLU A 143 10.46 -11.84 -3.22
CA GLU A 143 11.74 -11.78 -2.50
C GLU A 143 11.51 -11.72 -0.97
N ALA A 144 10.49 -10.99 -0.52
CA ALA A 144 10.16 -10.85 0.89
C ALA A 144 8.66 -10.62 1.09
N VAL A 145 8.16 -10.99 2.28
CA VAL A 145 6.82 -10.66 2.76
C VAL A 145 6.94 -10.11 4.17
N MET A 146 6.42 -8.91 4.38
CA MET A 146 6.43 -8.22 5.64
C MET A 146 5.00 -7.98 6.13
N LYS A 147 4.69 -8.46 7.34
CA LYS A 147 3.50 -8.03 8.07
C LYS A 147 3.82 -6.75 8.80
N ILE A 148 3.11 -5.67 8.47
CA ILE A 148 3.23 -4.37 9.13
C ILE A 148 1.95 -4.14 9.98
N PRO A 149 2.07 -3.76 11.26
CA PRO A 149 0.91 -3.38 12.05
C PRO A 149 0.17 -2.19 11.42
N PHE A 150 -1.17 -2.25 11.40
CA PHE A 150 -1.98 -1.09 11.04
C PHE A 150 -1.92 -0.06 12.16
N LYS A 151 -1.73 1.21 11.80
CA LYS A 151 -1.92 2.29 12.76
C LYS A 151 -3.41 2.64 12.78
N SER A 152 -4.10 2.29 13.85
CA SER A 152 -5.45 2.80 14.09
C SER A 152 -5.35 4.33 14.22
N LYS A 153 -6.20 5.05 13.49
CA LYS A 153 -6.41 6.48 13.72
C LYS A 153 -6.98 6.73 15.11
#